data_AF-A0A3D2F6Z8-F1
#
_entry.id   AF-A0A3D2F6Z8-F1
#
_cell.length_a   1.000
_cell.length_b   1.000
_cell.length_c   1.000
_cell.angle_alpha   90.00
_cell.angle_beta   90.00
_cell.angle_gamma   90.00
#
_symmetry.space_group_name_H-M   'P 1'
#
loop_
_entity.id
_entity.type
_entity.pdbx_description
1 polymer ?
#
loop_
_entity_poly.entity_id
_entity_poly.type
_entity_poly.pdbx_seq_one_letter_code
_entity_poly.pdbx_strand_id
1 'polypeptide(L)'
;MRPTISQFPATRLRRTRQSSAIRALTRQNDLSVDDFIWPVFVRSGEGIEEPIPSMPGVFRRSVDKVVEAAREAADLGIPAICIFPYTGIEERTEDCAGAWDPENHANRAIRAIKAAVPEIAIMTDVALDTYNINGHDGFV
;
A
#
# COMPACT_ATOMS: atom_id res chain seq x y z
N MET A 1 -22.08 -2.37 27.55
CA MET A 1 -23.20 -1.61 28.18
C MET A 1 -24.08 -1.07 27.07
N ARG A 2 -25.40 -1.25 27.13
CA ARG A 2 -26.33 -0.69 26.13
C ARG A 2 -26.84 0.65 26.68
N PRO A 3 -26.49 1.80 26.10
CA PRO A 3 -26.90 3.09 26.66
C PRO A 3 -28.42 3.25 26.51
N THR A 4 -29.08 3.64 27.60
CA THR A 4 -30.49 4.02 27.58
C THR A 4 -30.60 5.43 27.02
N ILE A 5 -31.20 5.56 25.83
CA ILE A 5 -31.41 6.85 25.17
C ILE A 5 -32.86 7.28 25.41
N SER A 6 -33.07 8.43 26.06
CA SER A 6 -34.42 8.96 26.28
C SER A 6 -35.09 9.31 24.94
N GLN A 7 -36.42 9.23 24.87
CA GLN A 7 -37.17 9.60 23.67
C GLN A 7 -37.03 11.10 23.35
N PHE A 8 -37.28 11.47 22.09
CA PHE A 8 -37.45 12.87 21.71
C PHE A 8 -38.66 13.48 22.45
N PRO A 9 -38.61 14.74 22.93
CA PRO A 9 -37.56 15.74 22.74
C PRO A 9 -36.47 15.76 23.82
N ALA A 10 -36.52 14.86 24.81
CA ALA A 10 -35.53 14.81 25.89
C ALA A 10 -34.13 14.55 25.33
N THR A 11 -33.97 13.56 24.45
CA THR A 11 -32.76 13.40 23.64
C THR A 11 -32.90 14.08 22.29
N ARG A 12 -31.92 14.89 21.91
CA ARG A 12 -31.77 15.44 20.56
C ARG A 12 -30.33 15.24 20.10
N LEU A 13 -30.11 14.22 19.28
CA LEU A 13 -28.79 13.87 18.76
C LEU A 13 -28.18 14.96 17.85
N ARG A 14 -28.98 15.97 17.44
CA ARG A 14 -28.45 17.14 16.74
C ARG A 14 -27.66 18.09 17.65
N ARG A 15 -27.82 18.02 18.98
CA ARG A 15 -27.06 18.86 19.93
C ARG A 15 -25.56 18.60 19.83
N THR A 16 -25.14 17.33 19.73
CA THR A 16 -23.72 16.97 19.53
C THR A 16 -23.18 17.35 18.14
N ARG A 17 -24.05 17.77 17.22
CA ARG A 17 -23.69 18.15 15.85
C ARG A 17 -23.73 19.66 15.60
N GLN A 18 -24.06 20.46 16.62
CA GLN A 18 -24.37 21.88 16.49
C GLN A 18 -23.16 22.74 16.09
N SER A 19 -21.95 22.38 16.51
CA SER A 19 -20.72 23.12 16.16
C SER A 19 -19.57 22.17 15.85
N SER A 20 -18.52 22.68 15.18
CA SER A 20 -17.28 21.94 14.94
C SER A 20 -16.63 21.47 16.25
N ALA A 21 -16.56 22.34 17.26
CA ALA A 21 -15.99 22.04 18.56
C ALA A 21 -16.72 20.87 19.27
N ILE A 22 -18.06 20.86 19.28
CA ILE A 22 -18.83 19.77 19.92
C ILE A 22 -18.69 18.45 19.13
N ARG A 23 -18.63 18.52 17.79
CA ARG A 23 -18.37 17.33 16.97
C ARG A 23 -16.97 16.77 17.23
N ALA A 24 -15.97 17.62 17.45
CA ALA A 24 -14.62 17.17 17.79
C ALA A 24 -14.58 16.43 19.15
N LEU A 25 -15.25 16.96 20.18
CA LEU A 25 -15.33 16.33 21.50
C LEU A 25 -16.03 14.95 21.51
N THR A 26 -16.90 14.70 20.53
CA THR A 26 -17.74 13.48 20.48
C THR A 26 -17.36 12.53 19.36
N ARG A 27 -16.31 12.84 18.59
CA ARG A 27 -15.76 11.99 17.52
C ARG A 27 -15.24 10.69 18.14
N GLN A 28 -15.55 9.56 17.49
CA GLN A 28 -15.21 8.22 18.00
C GLN A 28 -13.98 7.60 17.34
N ASN A 29 -13.65 8.03 16.12
CA ASN A 29 -12.49 7.56 15.37
C ASN A 29 -11.77 8.78 14.81
N ASP A 30 -10.46 8.70 14.80
CA ASP A 30 -9.60 9.64 14.09
C ASP A 30 -8.73 8.83 13.13
N LEU A 31 -8.32 9.45 12.03
CA LEU A 31 -7.44 8.83 11.05
C LEU A 31 -6.18 9.66 10.99
N SER A 32 -5.04 9.01 11.20
CA SER A 32 -3.71 9.58 11.20
C SER A 32 -2.87 8.95 10.10
N VAL A 33 -1.70 9.52 9.84
CA VAL A 33 -0.76 8.94 8.87
C VAL A 33 -0.22 7.58 9.34
N ASP A 34 -0.20 7.34 10.65
CA ASP A 34 0.25 6.09 11.27
C ASP A 34 -0.68 4.90 10.93
N ASP A 35 -1.89 5.17 10.44
CA ASP A 35 -2.86 4.17 10.03
C ASP A 35 -2.68 3.72 8.57
N PHE A 36 -1.73 4.31 7.82
CA PHE A 36 -1.55 4.06 6.40
C PHE A 36 -0.41 3.09 6.07
N ILE A 37 -0.67 2.26 5.07
CA ILE A 37 0.33 1.48 4.32
C ILE A 37 0.17 1.87 2.86
N TRP A 38 1.25 2.24 2.18
CA TRP A 38 1.19 2.66 0.77
C TRP A 38 1.62 1.52 -0.17
N PRO A 39 0.71 0.93 -0.97
CA PRO A 39 1.06 -0.03 -2.00
C PRO A 39 1.83 0.62 -3.14
N VAL A 40 2.92 -0.02 -3.57
CA VAL A 40 3.74 0.41 -4.71
C VAL A 40 3.97 -0.75 -5.67
N PHE A 41 3.87 -0.48 -6.96
CA PHE A 41 4.09 -1.48 -8.02
C PHE A 41 5.50 -1.36 -8.57
N VAL A 42 6.29 -2.44 -8.49
CA VAL A 42 7.66 -2.47 -9.00
C VAL A 42 7.75 -3.26 -10.30
N ARG A 43 8.43 -2.73 -11.32
CA ARG A 43 8.71 -3.40 -12.60
C ARG A 43 10.20 -3.39 -12.95
N SER A 44 10.56 -4.17 -13.96
CA SER A 44 11.89 -4.18 -14.57
C SER A 44 12.29 -2.84 -15.20
N GLY A 45 13.58 -2.62 -15.42
CA GLY A 45 14.12 -1.41 -16.07
C GLY A 45 14.68 -0.37 -15.10
N GLU A 46 14.92 0.85 -15.62
CA GLU A 46 15.56 1.97 -14.93
C GLU A 46 14.92 3.29 -15.39
N GLY A 47 14.67 4.23 -14.47
CA GLY A 47 14.05 5.51 -14.79
C GLY A 47 12.60 5.44 -15.27
N ILE A 48 11.88 4.35 -14.97
CA ILE A 48 10.52 4.11 -15.47
C ILE A 48 9.48 4.52 -14.43
N GLU A 49 8.53 5.35 -14.86
CA GLU A 49 7.22 5.52 -14.23
C GLU A 49 6.12 5.31 -15.27
N GLU A 50 5.53 4.13 -15.27
CA GLU A 50 4.51 3.72 -16.24
C GLU A 50 3.11 3.88 -15.62
N PRO A 51 2.23 4.75 -16.15
CA PRO A 51 0.90 4.94 -15.61
C PRO A 51 0.04 3.68 -15.77
N ILE A 52 -0.77 3.36 -14.76
CA ILE A 52 -1.75 2.27 -14.82
C ILE A 52 -3.11 2.86 -15.27
N PRO A 53 -3.61 2.57 -16.49
CA PRO A 53 -4.78 3.27 -17.04
C PRO A 53 -6.06 3.12 -16.20
N SER A 54 -6.24 1.98 -15.55
CA SER A 54 -7.39 1.71 -14.67
C SER A 54 -7.26 2.31 -13.27
N MET A 55 -6.07 2.82 -12.90
CA MET A 55 -5.78 3.41 -11.60
C MET A 55 -5.14 4.79 -11.78
N PRO A 56 -5.92 5.84 -12.11
CA PRO A 56 -5.39 7.18 -12.32
C PRO A 56 -4.58 7.68 -11.12
N GLY A 57 -3.38 8.20 -11.39
CA GLY A 57 -2.43 8.66 -10.36
C GLY A 57 -1.55 7.55 -9.77
N VAL A 58 -1.71 6.30 -10.22
CA VAL A 58 -0.88 5.16 -9.80
C VAL A 58 0.00 4.69 -10.94
N PHE A 59 1.23 4.32 -10.61
CA PHE A 59 2.28 4.00 -11.57
C PHE A 59 2.97 2.68 -11.20
N ARG A 60 3.39 1.93 -12.22
CA ARG A 60 4.42 0.90 -12.08
C ARG A 60 5.78 1.57 -12.22
N ARG A 61 6.66 1.36 -11.25
CA ARG A 61 7.93 2.05 -11.13
C ARG A 61 9.11 1.09 -11.25
N SER A 62 10.19 1.50 -11.90
CA SER A 62 11.46 0.79 -11.77
C SER A 62 12.00 0.89 -10.34
N VAL A 63 12.98 0.06 -9.99
CA VAL A 63 13.53 -0.01 -8.61
C VAL A 63 14.03 1.36 -8.12
N ASP A 64 14.74 2.12 -8.95
CA ASP A 64 15.21 3.48 -8.62
C ASP A 64 14.06 4.44 -8.30
N LYS A 65 12.94 4.33 -9.02
CA LYS A 65 11.74 5.15 -8.81
C LYS A 65 10.90 4.70 -7.62
N VAL A 66 10.92 3.41 -7.27
CA VAL A 66 10.32 2.93 -6.01
C VAL A 66 11.08 3.46 -4.79
N VAL A 67 12.41 3.62 -4.89
CA VAL A 67 13.19 4.25 -3.81
C VAL A 67 12.83 5.73 -3.63
N GLU A 68 12.58 6.47 -4.71
CA GLU A 68 12.06 7.84 -4.64
C GLU A 68 10.69 7.88 -3.92
N ALA A 69 9.77 6.97 -4.29
CA ALA A 69 8.47 6.85 -3.61
C ALA A 69 8.60 6.48 -2.12
N ALA A 70 9.56 5.63 -1.75
CA ALA A 70 9.81 5.29 -0.35
C ALA A 70 10.33 6.48 0.47
N ARG A 71 11.14 7.37 -0.12
CA ARG A 71 11.56 8.62 0.52
C ARG A 71 10.37 9.55 0.71
N GLU A 72 9.55 9.71 -0.32
CA GLU A 72 8.30 10.50 -0.22
C GLU A 72 7.38 9.98 0.88
N ALA A 73 7.21 8.65 0.97
CA ALA A 73 6.43 8.01 2.02
C ALA A 73 6.95 8.40 3.42
N ALA A 74 8.27 8.30 3.62
CA ALA A 74 8.89 8.67 4.89
C ALA A 74 8.79 10.17 5.20
N ASP A 75 8.97 11.05 4.20
CA ASP A 75 8.82 12.50 4.34
C ASP A 75 7.39 12.90 4.73
N LEU A 76 6.39 12.15 4.25
CA LEU A 76 4.98 12.32 4.62
C LEU A 76 4.62 11.70 5.98
N GLY A 77 5.50 10.88 6.57
CA GLY A 77 5.26 10.16 7.82
C GLY A 77 4.52 8.83 7.67
N ILE A 78 4.41 8.29 6.45
CA ILE A 78 3.78 6.97 6.23
C ILE A 78 4.71 5.88 6.77
N PRO A 79 4.24 5.03 7.71
CA PRO A 79 5.12 4.11 8.42
C PRO A 79 5.55 2.90 7.57
N ALA A 80 4.77 2.53 6.56
CA ALA A 80 5.00 1.32 5.78
C ALA A 80 4.66 1.46 4.29
N ILE A 81 5.41 0.75 3.46
CA ILE A 81 5.08 0.50 2.05
C ILE A 81 4.85 -0.99 1.81
N CYS A 82 3.94 -1.32 0.90
CA CYS A 82 3.69 -2.70 0.48
C CYS A 82 4.12 -2.87 -0.97
N ILE A 83 5.07 -3.77 -1.23
CA ILE A 83 5.68 -3.96 -2.55
C ILE A 83 4.92 -5.04 -3.32
N PHE A 84 4.39 -4.67 -4.48
CA PHE A 84 3.77 -5.59 -5.44
C PHE A 84 4.62 -5.67 -6.72
N PRO A 85 5.23 -6.83 -7.03
CA PRO A 85 5.97 -7.01 -8.26
C PRO A 85 5.03 -7.11 -9.47
N TYR A 86 5.37 -6.39 -10.54
CA TYR A 86 4.83 -6.57 -11.86
C TYR A 86 5.87 -7.25 -12.75
N THR A 87 5.62 -8.52 -13.05
CA THR A 87 6.41 -9.33 -13.99
C THR A 87 5.69 -9.36 -15.34
N GLY A 88 6.41 -8.99 -16.40
CA GLY A 88 5.93 -9.01 -17.78
C GLY A 88 5.47 -10.41 -18.18
N ILE A 89 4.50 -10.54 -19.08
CA ILE A 89 3.89 -11.85 -19.38
C ILE A 89 4.91 -12.84 -19.96
N GLU A 90 5.87 -12.31 -20.71
CA GLU A 90 7.00 -13.01 -21.31
C GLU A 90 8.04 -13.52 -20.29
N GLU A 91 8.04 -12.98 -19.08
CA GLU A 91 8.95 -13.36 -17.99
C GLU A 91 8.33 -14.40 -17.04
N ARG A 92 7.04 -14.74 -17.23
CA ARG A 92 6.31 -15.69 -16.40
C ARG A 92 6.55 -17.12 -16.86
N THR A 93 6.60 -18.04 -15.91
CA THR A 93 6.88 -19.46 -16.17
C THR A 93 5.85 -20.35 -15.48
N GLU A 94 5.71 -21.58 -15.97
CA GLU A 94 4.82 -22.59 -15.34
C GLU A 94 5.31 -22.96 -13.94
N ASP A 95 6.63 -23.02 -13.74
CA ASP A 95 7.24 -23.30 -12.45
C ASP A 95 7.30 -22.07 -11.51
N CYS A 96 6.91 -20.88 -11.97
CA CYS A 96 6.94 -19.63 -11.19
C CYS A 96 8.34 -19.24 -10.66
N ALA A 97 9.42 -19.65 -11.33
CA ALA A 97 10.79 -19.52 -10.81
C ALA A 97 11.22 -18.10 -10.42
N GLY A 98 10.63 -17.06 -11.04
CA GLY A 98 10.88 -15.66 -10.68
C GLY A 98 10.52 -15.32 -9.22
N ALA A 99 9.63 -16.09 -8.58
CA ALA A 99 9.18 -15.84 -7.20
C ALA A 99 10.32 -15.96 -6.17
N TRP A 100 11.27 -16.87 -6.39
CA TRP A 100 12.40 -17.11 -5.49
C TRP A 100 13.74 -16.69 -6.08
N ASP A 101 13.77 -16.05 -7.24
CA ASP A 101 14.98 -15.45 -7.78
C ASP A 101 15.47 -14.35 -6.81
N PRO A 102 16.69 -14.47 -6.24
CA PRO A 102 17.26 -13.44 -5.37
C PRO A 102 17.38 -12.06 -6.04
N GLU A 103 17.41 -12.01 -7.37
CA GLU A 103 17.53 -10.81 -8.19
C GLU A 103 16.22 -10.36 -8.85
N ASN A 104 15.07 -10.93 -8.46
CA ASN A 104 13.78 -10.40 -8.90
C ASN A 104 13.57 -8.94 -8.47
N HIS A 105 12.66 -8.23 -9.14
CA HIS A 105 12.48 -6.80 -8.94
C HIS A 105 12.00 -6.44 -7.52
N ALA A 106 11.20 -7.30 -6.87
CA ALA A 106 10.78 -7.09 -5.49
C ALA A 106 11.97 -7.16 -4.53
N ASN A 107 12.80 -8.20 -4.61
CA ASN A 107 13.98 -8.39 -3.78
C ASN A 107 15.01 -7.26 -3.97
N ARG A 108 15.22 -6.83 -5.22
CA ARG A 108 16.07 -5.68 -5.53
C ARG A 108 15.50 -4.38 -4.96
N ALA A 109 14.20 -4.15 -5.06
CA ALA A 109 13.53 -3.00 -4.45
C ALA A 109 13.65 -2.99 -2.93
N ILE A 110 13.43 -4.12 -2.25
CA ILE A 110 13.58 -4.25 -0.80
C ILE A 110 14.99 -3.82 -0.37
N ARG A 111 16.04 -4.37 -1.02
CA ARG A 111 17.44 -4.01 -0.72
C ARG A 111 17.70 -2.52 -0.93
N ALA A 112 17.26 -1.98 -2.06
CA ALA A 112 17.49 -0.58 -2.42
C ALA A 112 16.76 0.39 -1.48
N ILE A 113 15.51 0.09 -1.11
CA ILE A 113 14.73 0.87 -0.16
C ILE A 113 15.38 0.83 1.22
N LYS A 114 15.76 -0.35 1.72
CA LYS A 114 16.42 -0.45 3.04
C LYS A 114 17.77 0.27 3.11
N ALA A 115 18.49 0.37 2.00
CA ALA A 115 19.70 1.17 1.94
C ALA A 115 19.43 2.68 2.01
N ALA A 116 18.31 3.15 1.46
CA ALA A 116 17.98 4.58 1.37
C ALA A 116 17.11 5.10 2.54
N VAL A 117 16.20 4.27 3.04
CA VAL A 117 15.19 4.59 4.05
C VAL A 117 15.11 3.41 5.04
N PRO A 118 16.13 3.20 5.90
CA PRO A 118 16.21 1.99 6.72
C PRO A 118 15.02 1.80 7.67
N GLU A 119 14.47 2.90 8.18
CA GLU A 119 13.41 2.93 9.19
C GLU A 119 12.02 2.59 8.64
N ILE A 120 11.74 2.78 7.34
CA ILE A 120 10.40 2.50 6.81
C ILE A 120 10.12 1.00 6.82
N ALA A 121 8.95 0.60 7.31
CA ALA A 121 8.55 -0.80 7.28
C ALA A 121 8.27 -1.23 5.83
N ILE A 122 8.72 -2.43 5.47
CA ILE A 122 8.43 -3.02 4.16
C ILE A 122 7.56 -4.24 4.38
N MET A 123 6.37 -4.20 3.78
CA MET A 123 5.48 -5.35 3.62
C MET A 123 5.70 -5.94 2.24
N THR A 124 5.87 -7.26 2.17
CA THR A 124 6.09 -7.97 0.91
C THR A 124 4.87 -8.81 0.56
N ASP A 125 4.53 -8.81 -0.72
CA ASP A 125 3.58 -9.78 -1.26
C ASP A 125 4.26 -11.14 -1.47
N VAL A 126 3.63 -12.21 -0.97
CA VAL A 126 4.13 -13.59 -1.06
C VAL A 126 3.06 -14.44 -1.74
N ALA A 127 3.07 -14.39 -3.07
CA ALA A 127 2.14 -15.08 -3.96
C ALA A 127 2.82 -15.43 -5.29
N LEU A 128 2.25 -16.35 -6.06
CA LEU A 128 2.81 -16.78 -7.35
C LEU A 128 2.12 -16.17 -8.58
N ASP A 129 0.99 -15.48 -8.42
CA ASP A 129 0.15 -14.96 -9.52
C ASP A 129 0.92 -14.07 -10.52
N THR A 130 1.82 -13.22 -10.04
CA THR A 130 2.62 -12.36 -10.91
C THR A 130 3.70 -13.15 -11.66
N TYR A 131 4.16 -14.30 -11.14
CA TYR A 131 5.20 -15.13 -11.74
C TYR A 131 4.65 -16.31 -12.55
N ASN A 132 3.38 -16.68 -12.34
CA ASN A 132 2.71 -17.80 -12.95
C ASN A 132 2.25 -17.45 -14.38
N ILE A 133 2.60 -18.30 -15.36
CA ILE A 133 2.21 -18.12 -16.77
C ILE A 133 0.68 -18.04 -16.99
N ASN A 134 -0.11 -18.67 -16.11
CA ASN A 134 -1.56 -18.68 -16.13
C ASN A 134 -2.19 -17.65 -15.17
N GLY A 135 -1.38 -16.97 -14.35
CA GLY A 135 -1.85 -15.95 -13.41
C GLY A 135 -2.57 -16.47 -12.16
N HIS A 136 -2.46 -17.77 -11.84
CA HIS A 136 -2.96 -18.32 -10.58
C HIS A 136 -1.94 -18.12 -9.44
N ASP A 137 -2.45 -17.89 -8.23
CA ASP A 137 -1.65 -17.69 -7.01
C ASP A 137 -0.81 -18.91 -6.60
N GLY A 138 -1.04 -20.07 -7.22
CA GLY A 138 -0.39 -21.35 -6.96
C GLY A 138 -0.25 -22.21 -8.23
N PHE A 139 0.41 -23.36 -8.09
CA PHE A 139 0.46 -24.37 -9.16
C PHE A 139 -0.93 -24.91 -9.50
N VAL A 140 -1.13 -25.27 -10.77
CA VAL A 140 -2.37 -25.83 -11.32
C VAL A 140 -2.09 -27.17 -11.98
#